data_AF-A0A4Q3VZH3-F1
#
_entry.id   AF-A0A4Q3VZH3-F1
#
_cell.length_a   1.000
_cell.length_b   1.000
_cell.length_c   1.000
_cell.angle_alpha   90.00
_cell.angle_beta   90.00
_cell.angle_gamma   90.00
#
_symmetry.space_group_name_H-M   'P 1'
#
loop_
_entity.id
_entity.type
_entity.pdbx_description
1 polymer ?
#
loop_
_entity_poly.entity_id
_entity_poly.type
_entity_poly.pdbx_seq_one_letter_code
_entity_poly.pdbx_strand_id
1 'polypeptide(L)'
;MKMARYTRLYKILPTGLAQNFERYRFLPLAGKLKQRFTLYERFLDRREKVYLDWALEKILLWDKREPIAGVVHIHGDADLVFPSKYISNFIPVPGGTHIMIINKYRWLNAHLPKIILGEE
;
A
#
# COMPACT_ATOMS: atom_id res chain seq x y z
N MET A 1 11.80 9.31 4.55
CA MET A 1 10.89 10.48 4.51
C MET A 1 11.59 11.82 4.75
N LYS A 2 12.40 12.00 5.81
CA LYS A 2 13.00 13.31 6.14
C LYS A 2 13.85 13.96 5.03
N MET A 3 14.69 13.20 4.32
CA MET A 3 15.52 13.74 3.22
C MET A 3 14.75 14.00 1.91
N ALA A 4 13.81 13.11 1.54
CA ALA A 4 13.01 13.24 0.31
C ALA A 4 12.13 14.50 0.31
N ARG A 5 11.69 14.95 1.49
CA ARG A 5 10.95 16.21 1.68
C ARG A 5 11.81 17.45 1.43
N TYR A 6 13.09 17.40 1.80
CA TYR A 6 14.00 18.54 1.70
C TYR A 6 14.52 18.75 0.27
N THR A 7 14.77 17.67 -0.46
CA THR A 7 15.38 17.72 -1.80
C THR A 7 14.38 17.82 -2.95
N ARG A 8 13.07 17.63 -2.70
CA ARG A 8 12.01 17.54 -3.73
C ARG A 8 12.30 16.52 -4.86
N LEU A 9 13.22 15.57 -4.63
CA LEU A 9 13.66 14.58 -5.61
C LEU A 9 12.51 13.70 -6.12
N TYR A 10 11.41 13.62 -5.37
CA TYR A 10 10.18 12.94 -5.77
C TYR A 10 9.56 13.47 -7.07
N LYS A 11 9.83 14.72 -7.45
CA LYS A 11 9.41 15.29 -8.74
C LYS A 11 10.19 14.73 -9.94
N ILE A 12 11.31 14.05 -9.68
CA ILE A 12 12.21 13.46 -10.67
C ILE A 12 12.07 11.92 -10.69
N LEU A 13 11.31 11.34 -9.76
CA LEU A 13 11.05 9.91 -9.77
C LEU A 13 10.28 9.53 -11.03
N PRO A 14 10.73 8.52 -11.80
CA PRO A 14 10.12 8.15 -13.07
C PRO A 14 8.83 7.37 -12.82
N THR A 15 7.78 8.05 -12.37
CA THR A 15 6.42 7.49 -12.19
C THR A 15 5.86 6.93 -13.51
N GLY A 16 6.41 7.35 -14.66
CA GLY A 16 6.14 6.75 -15.97
C GLY A 16 6.57 5.28 -16.11
N LEU A 17 7.52 4.77 -15.31
CA LEU A 17 7.88 3.34 -15.34
C LEU A 17 6.75 2.45 -14.79
N ALA A 18 5.93 2.96 -13.88
CA ALA A 18 4.75 2.24 -13.38
C ALA A 18 3.67 2.06 -14.47
N GLN A 19 3.64 2.94 -15.49
CA GLN A 19 2.74 2.82 -16.63
C GLN A 19 3.09 1.65 -17.54
N ASN A 20 4.37 1.22 -17.54
CA ASN A 20 4.87 0.16 -18.42
C ASN A 20 4.61 -1.25 -17.91
N PHE A 21 3.86 -1.43 -16.83
CA PHE A 21 3.50 -2.77 -16.34
C PHE A 21 2.72 -3.58 -17.40
N GLU A 22 2.01 -2.88 -18.29
CA GLU A 22 1.34 -3.41 -19.48
C GLU A 22 2.27 -4.18 -20.43
N ARG A 23 3.58 -3.87 -20.49
CA ARG A 23 4.54 -4.61 -21.34
C ARG A 23 4.79 -6.05 -20.88
N TYR A 24 4.51 -6.35 -19.61
CA TYR A 24 4.70 -7.71 -19.07
C TYR A 24 3.49 -8.62 -19.29
N ARG A 25 2.36 -8.11 -19.83
CA ARG A 25 1.16 -8.90 -20.17
C ARG A 25 1.41 -10.00 -21.21
N PHE A 26 2.44 -9.85 -22.05
CA PHE A 26 2.79 -10.80 -23.11
C PHE A 26 3.77 -11.90 -22.67
N LEU A 27 4.22 -11.90 -21.41
CA LEU A 27 5.02 -13.02 -20.90
C LEU A 27 4.13 -14.26 -20.73
N PRO A 28 4.57 -15.46 -21.16
CA PRO A 28 3.83 -16.70 -20.97
C PRO A 28 3.90 -17.12 -19.50
N LEU A 29 3.15 -16.43 -18.65
CA LEU A 29 3.00 -16.76 -17.23
C LEU A 29 1.95 -17.85 -17.09
N ALA A 30 2.33 -18.98 -16.48
CA ALA A 30 1.44 -20.12 -16.23
C ALA A 30 1.09 -20.28 -14.74
N GLY A 31 -0.06 -20.90 -14.47
CA GLY A 31 -0.48 -21.31 -13.12
C GLY A 31 -0.64 -20.17 -12.10
N LYS A 32 -0.17 -20.41 -10.86
CA LYS A 32 -0.29 -19.47 -9.72
C LYS A 32 0.40 -18.12 -9.97
N LEU A 33 1.39 -18.06 -10.85
CA LEU A 33 2.08 -16.80 -11.18
C LEU A 33 1.18 -15.86 -11.97
N LYS A 34 0.42 -16.40 -12.93
CA LYS A 34 -0.56 -15.62 -13.72
C LYS A 34 -1.66 -15.04 -12.83
N GLN A 35 -2.21 -15.84 -11.92
CA GLN A 35 -3.24 -15.39 -10.97
C GLN A 35 -2.72 -14.26 -10.06
N ARG A 36 -1.50 -14.38 -9.55
CA ARG A 36 -0.86 -13.30 -8.77
C ARG A 36 -0.71 -12.05 -9.62
N PHE A 37 -0.19 -12.17 -10.83
CA PHE A 37 -0.01 -11.03 -11.73
C PHE A 37 -1.33 -10.31 -12.02
N THR A 38 -2.40 -11.03 -12.32
CA THR A 38 -3.75 -10.46 -12.50
C THR A 38 -4.25 -9.72 -11.26
N LEU A 39 -3.98 -10.25 -10.05
CA LEU A 39 -4.33 -9.56 -8.81
C LEU A 39 -3.54 -8.25 -8.63
N TYR A 40 -2.24 -8.25 -8.96
CA TYR A 40 -1.42 -7.02 -8.94
C TYR A 40 -1.91 -6.00 -9.95
N GLU A 41 -2.23 -6.41 -11.17
CA GLU A 41 -2.79 -5.49 -12.17
C GLU A 41 -4.10 -4.86 -11.68
N ARG A 42 -5.00 -5.66 -11.13
CA ARG A 42 -6.28 -5.18 -10.61
C ARG A 42 -6.10 -4.24 -9.41
N PHE A 43 -5.13 -4.51 -8.54
CA PHE A 43 -4.83 -3.66 -7.39
C PHE A 43 -4.16 -2.35 -7.80
N LEU A 44 -3.31 -2.40 -8.82
CA LEU A 44 -2.59 -1.24 -9.38
C LEU A 44 -3.31 -0.65 -10.59
N ASP A 45 -4.64 -0.68 -10.63
CA ASP A 45 -5.38 -0.21 -11.81
C ASP A 45 -5.17 1.30 -12.06
N ARG A 46 -5.00 2.09 -11.00
CA ARG A 46 -4.67 3.53 -11.06
C ARG A 46 -3.16 3.77 -11.21
N ARG A 47 -2.65 3.66 -12.44
CA ARG A 47 -1.23 3.91 -12.80
C ARG A 47 -0.97 5.25 -13.49
N GLU A 48 -2.00 6.10 -13.60
CA GLU A 48 -1.88 7.39 -14.27
C GLU A 48 -0.82 8.26 -13.60
N LYS A 49 0.07 8.85 -14.41
CA LYS A 49 1.23 9.62 -13.92
C LYS A 49 0.79 10.74 -12.99
N VAL A 50 -0.27 11.45 -13.36
CA VAL A 50 -0.86 12.56 -12.59
C VAL A 50 -1.26 12.09 -11.19
N TYR A 51 -1.91 10.92 -11.09
CA TYR A 51 -2.32 10.34 -9.82
C TYR A 51 -1.13 9.95 -8.96
N LEU A 52 -0.12 9.27 -9.54
CA LEU A 52 1.05 8.82 -8.80
C LEU A 52 1.92 10.00 -8.31
N ASP A 53 2.10 11.03 -9.14
CA ASP A 53 2.83 12.24 -8.76
C ASP A 53 2.13 12.94 -7.59
N TRP A 54 0.81 13.11 -7.67
CA TRP A 54 0.00 13.70 -6.61
C TRP A 54 0.07 12.87 -5.31
N ALA A 55 -0.10 11.55 -5.40
CA ALA A 55 -0.10 10.66 -4.25
C ALA A 55 1.25 10.71 -3.52
N LEU A 56 2.35 10.66 -4.28
CA LEU A 56 3.70 10.73 -3.73
C LEU A 56 3.96 12.07 -3.04
N GLU A 57 3.54 13.19 -3.65
CA GLU A 57 3.63 14.51 -3.02
C GLU A 57 2.84 14.54 -1.70
N LYS A 58 1.59 14.06 -1.68
CA LYS A 58 0.76 14.04 -0.47
C LYS A 58 1.34 13.17 0.63
N ILE A 59 1.88 12.00 0.31
CA ILE A 59 2.52 11.09 1.28
C ILE A 59 3.79 11.72 1.87
N LEU A 60 4.62 12.37 1.05
CA LEU A 60 5.88 12.97 1.50
C LEU A 60 5.70 14.27 2.27
N LEU A 61 4.70 15.06 1.90
CA LEU A 61 4.37 16.33 2.54
C LEU A 61 3.33 16.19 3.67
N TRP A 62 2.91 14.96 4.00
CA TRP A 62 1.98 14.72 5.09
C TRP A 62 2.53 15.26 6.42
N ASP A 63 1.81 16.19 7.03
CA ASP A 63 2.23 16.95 8.21
C ASP A 63 1.30 16.75 9.41
N LYS A 64 0.27 15.91 9.28
CA LYS A 64 -0.65 15.59 10.37
C LYS A 64 0.11 14.93 11.52
N ARG A 65 0.09 15.58 12.68
CA ARG A 65 0.78 15.12 13.89
C ARG A 65 -0.12 14.34 14.83
N GLU A 66 -1.42 14.62 14.80
CA GLU A 66 -2.38 14.03 15.73
C GLU A 66 -3.22 12.94 15.06
N PRO A 67 -3.43 11.80 15.74
CA PRO A 67 -4.30 10.75 15.25
C PRO A 67 -5.75 11.24 15.19
N ILE A 68 -6.52 10.69 14.24
CA ILE A 68 -7.95 10.99 14.12
C ILE A 68 -8.71 10.11 15.12
N ALA A 69 -9.54 10.71 15.96
CA ALA A 69 -10.41 9.98 16.86
C ALA A 69 -11.40 9.09 16.08
N GLY A 70 -11.65 7.88 16.58
CA GLY A 70 -12.56 6.92 15.95
C GLY A 70 -12.01 6.20 14.72
N VAL A 71 -10.71 6.35 14.39
CA VAL A 71 -10.07 5.59 13.32
C VAL A 71 -9.53 4.27 13.83
N VAL A 72 -10.00 3.17 13.25
CA VAL A 72 -9.36 1.86 13.38
C VAL A 72 -8.20 1.78 12.40
N HIS A 73 -6.99 1.69 12.94
CA HIS A 73 -5.78 1.51 12.13
C HIS A 73 -5.39 0.04 12.12
N ILE A 74 -5.49 -0.61 10.96
CA ILE A 74 -4.98 -1.96 10.73
C ILE A 74 -3.70 -1.83 9.90
N HIS A 75 -2.61 -2.46 10.32
CA HIS A 75 -1.32 -2.32 9.62
C HIS A 75 -0.49 -3.61 9.64
N GLY A 76 0.29 -3.82 8.59
CA GLY A 76 1.18 -4.97 8.48
C GLY A 76 2.43 -4.81 9.34
N ASP A 77 2.71 -5.77 10.21
CA ASP A 77 3.90 -5.72 11.09
C ASP A 77 5.23 -5.80 10.33
N ALA A 78 5.23 -6.32 9.10
CA ALA A 78 6.35 -6.51 8.20
C ALA A 78 6.33 -5.53 6.99
N ASP A 79 5.60 -4.42 7.08
CA ASP A 79 5.64 -3.36 6.06
C ASP A 79 7.02 -2.67 6.06
N LEU A 80 7.72 -2.73 4.92
CA LEU A 80 9.03 -2.09 4.72
C LEU A 80 8.92 -0.66 4.17
N VAL A 81 7.79 -0.30 3.54
CA VAL A 81 7.52 1.04 3.00
C VAL A 81 7.14 1.97 4.14
N PHE A 82 6.26 1.51 5.04
CA PHE A 82 5.86 2.20 6.26
C PHE A 82 6.13 1.31 7.49
N PRO A 83 7.37 1.33 8.04
CA PRO A 83 7.76 0.44 9.12
C PRO A 83 6.90 0.59 10.37
N SER A 84 6.34 -0.53 10.83
CA SER A 84 5.50 -0.65 12.04
C SER A 84 6.15 -0.10 13.30
N LYS A 85 7.48 -0.14 13.41
CA LYS A 85 8.25 0.46 14.53
C LYS A 85 8.04 1.97 14.73
N TYR A 86 7.51 2.68 13.74
CA TYR A 86 7.20 4.10 13.84
C TYR A 86 5.70 4.38 14.03
N ILE A 87 4.89 3.34 14.21
CA ILE A 87 3.44 3.41 14.32
C ILE A 87 3.04 2.93 15.72
N SER A 88 2.17 3.68 16.38
CA SER A 88 1.55 3.32 17.64
C SER A 88 0.04 3.15 17.48
N ASN A 89 -0.59 2.42 18.41
CA ASN A 89 -2.04 2.25 18.50
C ASN A 89 -2.69 1.75 17.19
N PHE A 90 -2.23 0.59 16.73
CA PHE A 90 -2.76 -0.08 15.55
C PHE A 90 -2.98 -1.57 15.81
N ILE A 91 -3.83 -2.21 15.00
CA ILE A 91 -4.06 -3.65 14.99
C ILE A 91 -3.03 -4.28 14.04
N PRO A 92 -2.04 -5.03 14.56
CA PRO A 92 -1.01 -5.63 13.73
C PRO A 92 -1.56 -6.84 12.97
N VAL A 93 -1.26 -6.91 11.68
CA VAL A 93 -1.49 -8.10 10.84
C VAL A 93 -0.19 -8.91 10.79
N PRO A 94 -0.12 -10.11 11.39
CA PRO A 94 1.12 -10.87 11.49
C PRO A 94 1.72 -11.27 10.14
N GLY A 95 2.99 -10.95 9.94
CA GLY A 95 3.72 -11.08 8.68
C GLY A 95 3.12 -10.29 7.52
N GLY A 96 2.32 -9.25 7.80
CA GLY A 96 1.66 -8.41 6.80
C GLY A 96 2.64 -7.40 6.21
N THR A 97 2.76 -7.36 4.89
CA THR A 97 3.60 -6.37 4.18
C THR A 97 2.74 -5.19 3.69
N HIS A 98 3.33 -4.21 2.99
CA HIS A 98 2.60 -3.07 2.41
C HIS A 98 1.36 -3.46 1.58
N ILE A 99 1.43 -4.62 0.92
CA ILE A 99 0.34 -5.18 0.09
C ILE A 99 -0.51 -6.22 0.85
N MET A 100 -0.67 -6.04 2.18
CA MET A 100 -1.37 -7.00 3.05
C MET A 100 -2.81 -7.29 2.63
N ILE A 101 -3.47 -6.36 1.94
CA ILE A 101 -4.82 -6.58 1.39
C ILE A 101 -4.83 -7.76 0.41
N ILE A 102 -3.77 -7.90 -0.39
CA ILE A 102 -3.65 -8.99 -1.37
C ILE A 102 -3.18 -10.29 -0.70
N ASN A 103 -2.15 -10.23 0.16
CA ASN A 103 -1.48 -11.44 0.65
C ASN A 103 -1.99 -11.94 2.02
N LYS A 104 -2.74 -11.12 2.78
CA LYS A 104 -3.38 -11.46 4.07
C LYS A 104 -4.91 -11.39 4.01
N TYR A 105 -5.50 -11.56 2.83
CA TYR A 105 -6.97 -11.55 2.65
C TYR A 105 -7.72 -12.49 3.61
N ARG A 106 -7.14 -13.64 3.98
CA ARG A 106 -7.77 -14.57 4.94
C ARG A 106 -7.88 -13.97 6.34
N TRP A 107 -6.83 -13.30 6.81
CA TRP A 107 -6.85 -12.60 8.08
C TRP A 107 -7.89 -11.49 8.04
N LEU A 108 -7.89 -10.68 6.97
CA LEU A 108 -8.85 -9.59 6.80
C LEU A 108 -10.29 -10.11 6.78
N ASN A 109 -10.60 -11.13 5.99
CA ASN A 109 -11.96 -11.67 5.91
C ASN A 109 -12.47 -12.23 7.25
N ALA A 110 -11.57 -12.71 8.11
CA ALA A 110 -11.94 -13.26 9.42
C ALA A 110 -12.13 -12.19 10.51
N HIS A 111 -11.44 -11.04 10.41
CA HIS A 111 -11.41 -10.02 11.46
C HIS A 111 -12.15 -8.74 11.07
N LEU A 112 -12.04 -8.30 9.81
CA LEU A 112 -12.60 -7.03 9.33
C LEU A 112 -14.12 -6.90 9.58
N PRO A 113 -14.96 -7.94 9.36
CA PRO A 113 -16.38 -7.83 9.68
C PRO A 113 -16.64 -7.51 11.16
N LYS A 114 -15.91 -8.15 12.07
CA LYS A 114 -16.04 -7.95 13.53
C LYS A 114 -15.60 -6.55 13.93
N ILE A 115 -14.47 -6.09 13.39
CA ILE A 115 -13.92 -4.75 13.60
C ILE A 115 -14.93 -3.69 13.14
N ILE A 116 -15.57 -3.88 11.98
CA ILE A 116 -16.56 -2.93 11.44
C ILE A 116 -17.84 -2.91 12.28
N LEU A 117 -18.29 -4.07 12.75
CA LEU A 117 -19.51 -4.20 13.54
C LEU A 117 -19.32 -3.86 15.03
N GLY A 118 -18.08 -3.70 15.49
CA GLY A 118 -17.77 -3.42 16.90
C GLY A 118 -18.00 -4.62 17.82
N GLU A 119 -17.81 -5.84 17.31
CA GLU A 119 -18.04 -7.11 18.03
C GLU A 119 -16.77 -7.63 18.75
N GLU A 120 -15.78 -6.75 18.99
CA GLU A 120 -14.51 -7.06 19.67
C GLU A 120 -14.54 -6.71 21.17
#